data_AF-A0A2G5B6M1-F1
#
_entry.id   AF-A0A2G5B6M1-F1
#
_cell.length_a   1.000
_cell.length_b   1.000
_cell.length_c   1.000
_cell.angle_alpha   90.00
_cell.angle_beta   90.00
_cell.angle_gamma   90.00
#
_symmetry.space_group_name_H-M   'P 1'
#
loop_
_entity.id
_entity.type
_entity.pdbx_description
1 polymer ?
#
loop_
_entity_poly.entity_id
_entity_poly.type
_entity_poly.pdbx_seq_one_letter_code
_entity_poly.pdbx_strand_id
1 'polypeptide(L)'
;MNRREMEIRNRVSYVARRHFDMRRRRCDWEEISFALQIPLLQCLYNFDASHSRIMPRHMTESKEWTLDDIEALKSFIEIHFHHRMTVDDWILAGKYMNVYHSDCISKMWALNAFQMTPQLFAQISDLRQAGLLWPTICSTLSATNCTPDIMRFVYSTTTRENVQRLRRPKAQFRISKHQHWTEDEDRQLTSLLERFGDGHDIDWNFISKAIGHSKNACRYRRILLRRSQKSREPSQCSSTETEISRSDIYTQSHSPKAK
;
A
#
# COMPACT_ATOMS: atom_id res chain seq x y z
N MET A 1 -25.53 12.06 -4.89
CA MET A 1 -24.48 11.18 -5.44
C MET A 1 -24.93 10.74 -6.82
N ASN A 2 -24.15 11.01 -7.87
CA ASN A 2 -24.56 10.65 -9.23
C ASN A 2 -24.38 9.13 -9.46
N ARG A 3 -25.01 8.60 -10.52
CA ARG A 3 -24.98 7.16 -10.86
C ARG A 3 -23.56 6.60 -11.04
N ARG A 4 -22.67 7.38 -11.65
CA ARG A 4 -21.26 7.01 -11.91
C ARG A 4 -20.43 6.94 -10.63
N GLU A 5 -20.65 7.86 -9.69
CA GLU A 5 -20.00 7.83 -8.37
C GLU A 5 -20.41 6.59 -7.57
N MET A 6 -21.69 6.23 -7.61
CA MET A 6 -22.21 5.03 -6.97
C MET A 6 -21.57 3.75 -7.56
N GLU A 7 -21.42 3.70 -8.88
CA GLU A 7 -20.78 2.58 -9.56
C GLU A 7 -19.31 2.43 -9.16
N ILE A 8 -18.55 3.53 -9.11
CA ILE A 8 -17.15 3.52 -8.67
C ILE A 8 -17.06 3.05 -7.21
N ARG A 9 -17.89 3.60 -6.31
CA ARG A 9 -17.95 3.20 -4.89
C ARG A 9 -18.19 1.70 -4.73
N ASN A 10 -19.15 1.15 -5.46
CA ASN A 10 -19.47 -0.29 -5.40
C ASN A 10 -18.31 -1.14 -5.93
N ARG A 11 -17.71 -0.74 -7.06
CA ARG A 11 -16.56 -1.45 -7.65
C ARG A 11 -15.35 -1.47 -6.71
N VAL A 12 -15.00 -0.31 -6.14
CA VAL A 12 -13.89 -0.21 -5.17
C VAL A 12 -14.15 -1.12 -3.97
N SER A 13 -15.35 -1.05 -3.39
CA SER A 13 -15.70 -1.82 -2.19
C SER A 13 -15.72 -3.34 -2.45
N TYR A 14 -16.18 -3.75 -3.63
CA TYR A 14 -16.14 -5.16 -4.06
C TYR A 14 -14.71 -5.68 -4.23
N VAL A 15 -13.85 -4.94 -4.92
CA VAL A 15 -12.45 -5.33 -5.12
C VAL A 15 -11.69 -5.31 -3.79
N ALA A 16 -11.92 -4.30 -2.94
CA ALA A 16 -11.32 -4.22 -1.62
C ALA A 16 -11.58 -5.48 -0.78
N ARG A 17 -12.80 -6.01 -0.82
CA ARG A 17 -13.15 -7.28 -0.14
C ARG A 17 -12.30 -8.47 -0.61
N ARG A 18 -11.97 -8.54 -1.90
CA ARG A 18 -11.15 -9.63 -2.46
C ARG A 18 -9.67 -9.49 -2.14
N HIS A 19 -9.20 -8.26 -1.92
CA HIS A 19 -7.81 -7.93 -1.60
C HIS A 19 -7.59 -7.66 -0.10
N PHE A 20 -8.55 -8.02 0.75
CA PHE A 20 -8.41 -7.87 2.20
C PHE A 20 -7.56 -9.01 2.75
N ASP A 21 -6.41 -8.66 3.31
CA ASP A 21 -5.52 -9.61 3.99
C ASP A 21 -6.02 -9.82 5.43
N MET A 22 -6.54 -11.01 5.71
CA MET A 22 -7.05 -11.35 7.05
C MET A 22 -5.95 -11.39 8.13
N ARG A 23 -4.70 -11.70 7.75
CA ARG A 23 -3.57 -11.75 8.70
C ARG A 23 -3.14 -10.34 9.09
N ARG A 24 -3.00 -9.45 8.10
CA ARG A 24 -2.64 -8.03 8.34
C ARG A 24 -3.85 -7.16 8.69
N ARG A 25 -5.06 -7.70 8.54
CA ARG A 25 -6.33 -7.02 8.73
C ARG A 25 -6.50 -5.72 7.95
N ARG A 26 -5.88 -5.61 6.77
CA ARG A 26 -5.96 -4.42 5.91
C ARG A 26 -5.95 -4.82 4.43
N CYS A 27 -6.40 -3.92 3.57
CA CYS A 27 -6.36 -4.11 2.13
C CYS A 27 -4.96 -3.81 1.56
N ASP A 28 -4.62 -4.46 0.45
CA ASP A 28 -3.55 -4.01 -0.45
C ASP A 28 -4.11 -2.94 -1.41
N TRP A 29 -4.06 -1.68 -0.96
CA TRP A 29 -4.67 -0.55 -1.68
C TRP A 29 -3.96 -0.21 -2.98
N GLU A 30 -2.67 -0.51 -3.05
CA GLU A 30 -1.85 -0.38 -4.24
C GLU A 30 -2.31 -1.35 -5.34
N GLU A 31 -2.56 -2.61 -4.99
CA GLU A 31 -3.09 -3.60 -5.93
C GLU A 31 -4.54 -3.27 -6.34
N ILE A 32 -5.39 -2.79 -5.43
CA ILE A 32 -6.77 -2.36 -5.74
C ILE A 32 -6.77 -1.18 -6.73
N SER A 33 -5.97 -0.15 -6.44
CA SER A 33 -5.75 1.02 -7.30
C SER A 33 -5.31 0.61 -8.70
N PHE A 34 -4.37 -0.35 -8.76
CA PHE A 34 -3.91 -0.91 -10.01
C PHE A 34 -5.00 -1.69 -10.76
N ALA A 35 -5.71 -2.60 -10.10
CA ALA A 35 -6.76 -3.41 -10.71
C ALA A 35 -7.91 -2.55 -11.29
N LEU A 36 -8.25 -1.46 -10.63
CA LEU A 36 -9.32 -0.56 -11.05
C LEU A 36 -8.87 0.55 -11.99
N GLN A 37 -7.56 0.78 -12.12
CA GLN A 37 -6.97 1.92 -12.84
C GLN A 37 -7.48 3.27 -12.29
N ILE A 38 -7.61 3.36 -10.97
CA ILE A 38 -8.06 4.55 -10.25
C ILE A 38 -6.98 4.94 -9.23
N PRO A 39 -6.60 6.21 -9.08
CA PRO A 39 -5.64 6.64 -8.06
C PRO A 39 -5.97 6.12 -6.66
N LEU A 40 -4.95 5.78 -5.87
CA LEU A 40 -5.10 5.17 -4.55
C LEU A 40 -5.98 6.03 -3.62
N LEU A 41 -5.70 7.33 -3.50
CA LEU A 41 -6.52 8.22 -2.68
C LEU A 41 -7.97 8.23 -3.14
N GLN A 42 -8.22 8.22 -4.44
CA GLN A 42 -9.57 8.17 -4.98
C GLN A 42 -10.26 6.83 -4.67
N CYS A 43 -9.52 5.71 -4.63
CA CYS A 43 -10.05 4.45 -4.12
C CYS A 43 -10.47 4.59 -2.65
N LEU A 44 -9.62 5.15 -1.78
CA LEU A 44 -9.95 5.36 -0.37
C LEU A 44 -11.15 6.30 -0.16
N TYR A 45 -11.26 7.37 -0.95
CA TYR A 45 -12.43 8.25 -0.93
C TYR A 45 -13.73 7.51 -1.27
N ASN A 46 -13.68 6.66 -2.31
CA ASN A 46 -14.84 5.89 -2.78
C ASN A 46 -15.06 4.59 -2.00
N PHE A 47 -14.19 4.24 -1.07
CA PHE A 47 -14.34 3.02 -0.29
C PHE A 47 -15.46 3.14 0.75
N ASP A 48 -16.32 2.13 0.75
CA ASP A 48 -17.42 1.95 1.69
C ASP A 48 -17.23 0.68 2.53
N ALA A 49 -16.95 0.88 3.81
CA ALA A 49 -16.82 -0.19 4.80
C ALA A 49 -18.10 -1.04 4.89
N SER A 50 -19.28 -0.40 4.88
CA SER A 50 -20.57 -1.09 5.04
C SER A 50 -20.84 -2.04 3.87
N HIS A 51 -20.56 -1.57 2.65
CA HIS A 51 -20.76 -2.37 1.44
C HIS A 51 -19.74 -3.51 1.31
N SER A 52 -18.47 -3.24 1.64
CA SER A 52 -17.40 -4.25 1.58
C SER A 52 -17.44 -5.25 2.73
N ARG A 53 -18.16 -4.94 3.81
CA ARG A 53 -18.15 -5.66 5.12
C ARG A 53 -16.79 -5.66 5.81
N ILE A 54 -15.88 -4.79 5.40
CA ILE A 54 -14.60 -4.57 6.06
C ILE A 54 -14.80 -3.42 7.05
N MET A 55 -14.97 -3.78 8.32
CA MET A 55 -15.15 -2.79 9.38
C MET A 55 -13.78 -2.30 9.89
N PRO A 56 -13.62 -0.98 10.13
CA PRO A 56 -12.46 -0.48 10.84
C PRO A 56 -12.41 -1.09 12.23
N ARG A 57 -11.19 -1.31 12.72
CA ARG A 57 -10.95 -1.83 14.07
C ARG A 57 -10.38 -0.74 14.97
N HIS A 58 -10.60 -0.89 16.27
CA HIS A 58 -9.84 -0.14 17.25
C HIS A 58 -8.43 -0.73 17.39
N MET A 59 -7.45 0.14 17.50
CA MET A 59 -6.06 -0.18 17.86
C MET A 59 -5.58 0.83 18.91
N THR A 60 -6.20 0.78 20.08
CA THR A 60 -5.97 1.76 21.15
C THR A 60 -4.70 1.47 21.93
N GLU A 61 -4.28 0.21 21.99
CA GLU A 61 -3.11 -0.19 22.78
C GLU A 61 -1.83 -0.21 21.93
N SER A 62 -0.72 0.26 22.49
CA SER A 62 0.56 0.32 21.77
C SER A 62 1.03 -1.02 21.22
N LYS A 63 0.78 -2.13 21.94
CA LYS A 63 1.17 -3.50 21.57
C LYS A 63 0.42 -4.05 20.36
N GLU A 64 -0.73 -3.48 20.03
CA GLU A 64 -1.52 -3.91 18.86
C GLU A 64 -0.86 -3.44 17.56
N TRP A 65 -0.11 -2.34 17.61
CA TRP A 65 0.60 -1.78 16.47
C TRP A 65 1.92 -2.52 16.23
N THR A 66 1.96 -3.33 15.18
CA THR A 66 3.21 -3.94 14.74
C THR A 66 4.15 -2.88 14.14
N LEU A 67 5.45 -3.20 14.05
CA LEU A 67 6.42 -2.32 13.37
C LEU A 67 6.01 -2.06 11.91
N ASP A 68 5.50 -3.09 11.23
CA ASP A 68 5.02 -3.01 9.84
C ASP A 68 3.79 -2.11 9.69
N ASP A 69 2.92 -2.03 10.71
CA ASP A 69 1.77 -1.12 10.70
C ASP A 69 2.22 0.33 10.87
N ILE A 70 3.17 0.58 11.77
CA ILE A 70 3.69 1.92 11.99
C ILE A 70 4.46 2.41 10.75
N GLU A 71 5.31 1.56 10.14
CA GLU A 71 6.04 1.91 8.93
C GLU A 71 5.09 2.17 7.75
N ALA A 72 4.02 1.38 7.63
CA ALA A 72 2.99 1.59 6.60
C ALA A 72 2.23 2.90 6.80
N LEU A 73 1.76 3.20 8.02
CA LEU A 73 1.04 4.45 8.33
C LEU A 73 1.93 5.67 8.08
N LYS A 74 3.17 5.65 8.58
CA LYS A 74 4.12 6.76 8.41
C LYS A 74 4.45 6.98 6.93
N SER A 75 4.75 5.91 6.19
CA SER A 75 5.04 5.99 4.75
C SER A 75 3.84 6.54 3.97
N PHE A 76 2.63 6.06 4.27
CA PHE A 76 1.41 6.55 3.64
C PHE A 76 1.23 8.06 3.86
N ILE A 77 1.40 8.52 5.10
CA ILE A 77 1.29 9.94 5.45
C ILE A 77 2.33 10.78 4.71
N GLU A 78 3.59 10.37 4.74
CA GLU A 78 4.69 11.11 4.11
C GLU A 78 4.56 11.21 2.59
N ILE A 79 4.01 10.17 1.94
CA ILE A 79 3.82 10.13 0.49
C ILE A 79 2.63 10.97 0.05
N HIS A 80 1.51 10.91 0.79
CA HIS A 80 0.23 11.44 0.31
C HIS A 80 -0.19 12.76 0.95
N PHE A 81 0.33 13.11 2.12
CA PHE A 81 -0.10 14.30 2.85
C PHE A 81 1.07 15.25 3.10
N HIS A 82 0.76 16.54 3.12
CA HIS A 82 1.72 17.59 3.44
C HIS A 82 1.79 17.85 4.96
N HIS A 83 2.62 18.81 5.38
CA HIS A 83 2.91 19.09 6.80
C HIS A 83 1.71 19.40 7.70
N ARG A 84 0.52 19.64 7.17
CA ARG A 84 -0.72 19.81 7.94
C ARG A 84 -1.78 18.87 7.43
N MET A 85 -2.00 17.78 8.17
CA MET A 85 -3.10 16.85 7.91
C MET A 85 -4.42 17.42 8.42
N THR A 86 -5.44 17.37 7.58
CA THR A 86 -6.83 17.66 7.92
C THR A 86 -7.52 16.44 8.55
N VAL A 87 -8.74 16.62 9.06
CA VAL A 87 -9.55 15.49 9.57
C VAL A 87 -9.82 14.46 8.45
N ASP A 88 -10.08 14.91 7.23
CA ASP A 88 -10.33 14.03 6.09
C ASP A 88 -9.10 13.18 5.73
N ASP A 89 -7.90 13.76 5.81
CA ASP A 89 -6.65 13.02 5.59
C ASP A 89 -6.48 11.89 6.61
N TRP A 90 -6.82 12.14 7.88
CA TRP A 90 -6.82 11.11 8.91
C TRP A 90 -7.87 10.04 8.68
N ILE A 91 -9.05 10.40 8.16
CA ILE A 91 -10.08 9.43 7.75
C ILE A 91 -9.54 8.52 6.65
N LEU A 92 -8.85 9.08 5.65
CA LEU A 92 -8.21 8.28 4.59
C LEU A 92 -7.10 7.38 5.14
N ALA A 93 -6.26 7.88 6.06
CA ALA A 93 -5.25 7.06 6.73
C ALA A 93 -5.88 5.91 7.53
N GLY A 94 -6.99 6.17 8.23
CA GLY A 94 -7.79 5.15 8.91
C GLY A 94 -8.30 4.09 7.95
N LYS A 95 -8.88 4.48 6.80
CA LYS A 95 -9.29 3.54 5.75
C LYS A 95 -8.12 2.74 5.19
N TYR A 96 -6.97 3.38 4.95
CA TYR A 96 -5.76 2.73 4.45
C TYR A 96 -5.31 1.61 5.40
N MET A 97 -5.25 1.92 6.69
CA MET A 97 -4.83 0.98 7.74
C MET A 97 -5.94 0.02 8.22
N ASN A 98 -7.18 0.26 7.79
CA ASN A 98 -8.40 -0.36 8.29
C ASN A 98 -8.54 -0.24 9.83
N VAL A 99 -8.35 0.97 10.35
CA VAL A 99 -8.50 1.35 11.77
C VAL A 99 -9.29 2.65 11.90
N TYR A 100 -9.76 2.97 13.11
CA TYR A 100 -10.34 4.29 13.35
C TYR A 100 -9.29 5.39 13.23
N HIS A 101 -9.65 6.50 12.58
CA HIS A 101 -8.74 7.62 12.35
C HIS A 101 -8.22 8.25 13.66
N SER A 102 -9.01 8.22 14.73
CA SER A 102 -8.59 8.61 16.08
C SER A 102 -7.36 7.85 16.55
N ASP A 103 -7.27 6.55 16.21
CA ASP A 103 -6.19 5.68 16.66
C ASP A 103 -4.92 5.97 15.85
N CYS A 104 -5.06 6.29 14.56
CA CYS A 104 -3.96 6.82 13.75
C CYS A 104 -3.41 8.13 14.33
N ILE A 105 -4.28 9.07 14.70
CA ILE A 105 -3.89 10.36 15.30
C ILE A 105 -3.13 10.12 16.60
N SER A 106 -3.72 9.36 17.53
CA SER A 106 -3.11 9.03 18.82
C SER A 106 -1.75 8.36 18.64
N LYS A 107 -1.63 7.40 17.72
CA LYS A 107 -0.37 6.71 17.47
C LYS A 107 0.69 7.64 16.89
N MET A 108 0.35 8.45 15.89
CA MET A 108 1.29 9.39 15.28
C MET A 108 1.71 10.50 16.23
N TRP A 109 0.80 10.98 17.08
CA TRP A 109 1.13 11.94 18.11
C TRP A 109 2.12 11.36 19.11
N ALA A 110 1.89 10.13 19.59
CA ALA A 110 2.79 9.47 20.53
C ALA A 110 4.19 9.22 19.92
N LEU A 111 4.27 8.91 18.63
CA LEU A 111 5.54 8.78 17.91
C LEU A 111 6.27 10.12 17.74
N ASN A 112 5.54 11.20 17.47
CA ASN A 112 6.13 12.53 17.29
C ASN A 112 6.51 13.21 18.62
N ALA A 113 5.84 12.85 19.71
CA ALA A 113 6.16 13.36 21.05
C ALA A 113 7.48 12.80 21.59
N PHE A 114 7.88 11.60 21.16
CA PHE A 114 9.11 10.96 21.62
C PHE A 114 10.28 11.25 20.67
N GLN A 115 11.17 12.13 21.08
CA GLN A 115 12.40 12.43 20.33
C GLN A 115 13.56 11.54 20.80
N MET A 116 14.10 10.75 19.87
CA MET A 116 15.31 9.96 20.12
C MET A 116 16.57 10.82 19.93
N THR A 117 17.10 11.33 21.04
CA THR A 117 18.38 12.05 21.01
C THR A 117 19.56 11.05 20.89
N PRO A 118 20.73 11.48 20.41
CA PRO A 118 21.92 10.61 20.35
C PRO A 118 22.31 10.04 21.72
N GLN A 119 22.19 10.85 22.79
CA GLN A 119 22.48 10.42 24.16
C GLN A 119 21.47 9.37 24.63
N LEU A 120 20.17 9.60 24.40
CA LEU A 120 19.14 8.63 24.75
C LEU A 120 19.31 7.32 23.97
N PHE A 121 19.67 7.41 22.70
CA PHE A 121 19.97 6.24 21.87
C PHE A 121 21.16 5.45 22.43
N ALA A 122 22.23 6.12 22.83
CA ALA A 122 23.41 5.47 23.44
C ALA A 122 23.02 4.77 24.76
N GLN A 123 22.30 5.46 25.65
CA GLN A 123 21.81 4.87 26.90
C GLN A 123 20.93 3.64 26.68
N ILE A 124 19.97 3.71 25.75
CA ILE A 124 19.13 2.56 25.40
C ILE A 124 19.99 1.42 24.84
N SER A 125 20.99 1.74 24.00
CA SER A 125 21.91 0.74 23.44
C SER A 125 22.68 0.02 24.54
N ASP A 126 23.24 0.74 25.52
CA ASP A 126 24.00 0.16 26.63
C ASP A 126 23.11 -0.74 27.49
N LEU A 127 21.90 -0.29 27.83
CA LEU A 127 20.95 -1.08 28.61
C LEU A 127 20.49 -2.34 27.84
N ARG A 128 20.33 -2.25 26.51
CA ARG A 128 20.01 -3.41 25.67
C ARG A 128 21.17 -4.40 25.58
N GLN A 129 22.42 -3.92 25.50
CA GLN A 129 23.61 -4.77 25.51
C GLN A 129 23.79 -5.48 26.86
N ALA A 130 23.39 -4.84 27.95
CA ALA A 130 23.30 -5.45 29.28
C ALA A 130 22.13 -6.45 29.43
N GLY A 131 21.33 -6.68 28.38
CA GLY A 131 20.26 -7.68 28.34
C GLY A 131 18.92 -7.22 28.92
N LEU A 132 18.74 -5.93 29.24
CA LEU A 132 17.50 -5.44 29.83
C LEU A 132 16.33 -5.50 28.83
N LEU A 133 15.15 -5.85 29.33
CA LEU A 133 13.89 -5.84 28.58
C LEU A 133 13.35 -4.41 28.43
N TRP A 134 12.58 -4.15 27.37
CA TRP A 134 12.01 -2.82 27.08
C TRP A 134 11.20 -2.20 28.22
N PRO A 135 10.34 -2.93 28.96
CA PRO A 135 9.63 -2.36 30.11
C PRO A 135 10.60 -1.84 31.17
N THR A 136 11.65 -2.60 31.48
CA THR A 136 12.69 -2.20 32.44
C THR A 136 13.43 -0.96 31.96
N ILE A 137 13.83 -0.92 30.68
CA ILE A 137 14.51 0.24 30.09
C ILE A 137 13.65 1.51 30.17
N CYS A 138 12.36 1.41 29.84
CA CYS A 138 11.43 2.54 29.96
C CYS A 138 11.34 3.06 31.40
N SER A 139 11.23 2.15 32.38
CA SER A 139 11.21 2.52 33.80
C SER A 139 12.54 3.16 34.24
N THR A 140 13.68 2.62 33.81
CA THR A 140 15.01 3.13 34.16
C THR A 140 15.26 4.54 33.61
N LEU A 141 14.80 4.83 32.40
CA LEU A 141 15.01 6.11 31.75
C LEU A 141 13.98 7.17 32.15
N SER A 142 13.06 6.85 33.07
CA SER A 142 11.96 7.73 33.49
C SER A 142 11.23 8.35 32.29
N ALA A 143 11.08 7.58 31.21
CA ALA A 143 10.48 8.05 29.97
C ALA A 143 8.96 8.08 30.12
N THR A 144 8.46 9.03 30.92
CA THR A 144 7.05 9.17 31.33
C THR A 144 6.07 9.28 30.16
N ASN A 145 6.56 9.74 29.00
CA ASN A 145 5.75 9.92 27.78
C ASN A 145 6.00 8.83 26.72
N CYS A 146 6.72 7.76 27.04
CA CYS A 146 7.11 6.74 26.06
C CYS A 146 6.80 5.32 26.54
N THR A 147 5.81 4.69 25.89
CA THR A 147 5.55 3.27 26.11
C THR A 147 6.71 2.40 25.59
N PRO A 148 6.95 1.21 26.18
CA PRO A 148 8.00 0.28 25.71
C PRO A 148 7.99 0.02 24.20
N ASP A 149 6.82 -0.04 23.58
CA ASP A 149 6.69 -0.28 22.15
C ASP A 149 7.09 0.94 21.30
N ILE A 150 6.76 2.16 21.75
CA ILE A 150 7.21 3.40 21.09
C ILE A 150 8.73 3.49 21.18
N MET A 151 9.29 3.26 22.36
CA MET A 151 10.75 3.27 22.56
C MET A 151 11.43 2.25 21.66
N ARG A 152 10.92 1.01 21.64
CA ARG A 152 11.41 -0.07 20.78
C ARG A 152 11.33 0.30 19.31
N PHE A 153 10.20 0.86 18.84
CA PHE A 153 10.02 1.29 17.45
C PHE A 153 11.05 2.36 17.09
N VAL A 154 11.09 3.46 17.84
CA VAL A 154 11.97 4.58 17.52
C VAL A 154 13.44 4.14 17.56
N TYR A 155 13.85 3.37 18.56
CA TYR A 155 15.19 2.78 18.61
C TYR A 155 15.50 1.88 17.40
N SER A 156 14.57 1.02 17.01
CA SER A 156 14.76 0.12 15.86
C SER A 156 14.89 0.90 14.55
N THR A 157 14.08 1.96 14.37
CA THR A 157 14.19 2.84 13.20
C THR A 157 15.51 3.61 13.18
N THR A 158 15.92 4.20 14.30
CA THR A 158 17.20 4.92 14.41
C THR A 158 18.39 3.99 14.19
N THR A 159 18.35 2.76 14.73
CA THR A 159 19.37 1.74 14.49
C THR A 159 19.48 1.41 13.01
N ARG A 160 18.34 1.18 12.33
CA ARG A 160 18.31 0.89 10.89
C ARG A 160 18.88 2.04 10.07
N GLU A 161 18.52 3.27 10.38
CA GLU A 161 19.07 4.47 9.72
C GLU A 161 20.58 4.59 9.95
N ASN A 162 21.05 4.37 11.18
CA ASN A 162 22.47 4.40 11.50
C ASN A 162 23.26 3.31 10.77
N VAL A 163 22.74 2.08 10.72
CA VAL A 163 23.34 0.99 9.93
C VAL A 163 23.37 1.33 8.44
N GLN A 164 22.29 1.92 7.90
CA GLN A 164 22.28 2.37 6.51
C GLN A 164 23.30 3.48 6.24
N ARG A 165 23.47 4.42 7.17
CA ARG A 165 24.51 5.47 7.07
C ARG A 165 25.91 4.88 7.07
N LEU A 166 26.19 3.89 7.93
CA LEU A 166 27.50 3.22 7.99
C LEU A 166 27.78 2.35 6.76
N ARG A 167 26.74 1.74 6.17
CA ARG A 167 26.86 0.94 4.94
C ARG A 167 26.97 1.76 3.67
N ARG A 168 26.63 3.05 3.69
CA ARG A 168 26.87 3.94 2.55
C ARG A 168 28.37 4.25 2.50
N PRO A 169 29.09 3.86 1.44
CA PRO A 169 30.46 4.33 1.23
C PRO A 169 30.48 5.85 1.32
N LYS A 170 31.45 6.43 2.04
CA LYS A 170 31.63 7.89 2.14
C LYS A 170 31.92 8.56 0.79
N ALA A 171 32.11 7.79 -0.28
CA ALA A 171 32.22 8.27 -1.64
C ALA A 171 30.86 8.14 -2.37
N GLN A 172 30.35 9.28 -2.83
CA GLN A 172 29.39 9.43 -3.94
C GLN A 172 28.06 8.67 -3.80
N PHE A 173 27.00 9.41 -3.50
CA PHE A 173 26.00 9.82 -4.50
C PHE A 173 24.95 10.61 -3.74
N ARG A 174 24.75 11.87 -4.15
CA ARG A 174 23.48 12.54 -3.90
C ARG A 174 22.42 11.65 -4.57
N ILE A 175 21.75 10.80 -3.80
CA ILE A 175 20.55 10.10 -4.26
C ILE A 175 19.56 11.23 -4.53
N SER A 176 19.49 11.66 -5.80
CA SER A 176 18.42 12.51 -6.26
C SER A 176 17.11 11.79 -5.90
N LYS A 177 16.06 12.52 -5.57
CA LYS A 177 14.71 11.99 -5.32
C LYS A 177 14.11 11.23 -6.53
N HIS A 178 14.90 11.02 -7.58
CA HIS A 178 14.62 10.23 -8.77
C HIS A 178 15.82 9.30 -9.01
N GLN A 179 15.93 8.21 -8.25
CA GLN A 179 16.83 7.13 -8.65
C GLN A 179 16.30 6.61 -10.00
N HIS A 180 17.03 6.95 -11.07
CA HIS A 180 16.62 6.71 -12.44
C HIS A 180 16.72 5.20 -12.68
N TRP A 181 15.61 4.58 -13.04
CA TRP A 181 15.59 3.16 -13.42
C TRP A 181 16.20 3.01 -14.80
N THR A 182 17.16 2.11 -14.94
CA THR A 182 17.71 1.76 -16.26
C THR A 182 16.87 0.68 -16.93
N GLU A 183 16.98 0.56 -18.25
CA GLU A 183 16.32 -0.53 -18.99
C GLU A 183 16.83 -1.91 -18.55
N ASP A 184 18.09 -2.01 -18.10
CA ASP A 184 18.66 -3.25 -17.56
C ASP A 184 18.02 -3.63 -16.23
N GLU A 185 17.82 -2.67 -15.34
CA GLU A 185 17.13 -2.88 -14.07
C GLU A 185 15.66 -3.26 -14.29
N ASP A 186 15.00 -2.69 -15.30
CA ASP A 186 13.64 -3.07 -15.68
C ASP A 186 13.56 -4.50 -16.22
N ARG A 187 14.51 -4.90 -17.08
CA ARG A 187 14.62 -6.27 -17.57
C ARG A 187 14.89 -7.25 -16.43
N GLN A 188 15.79 -6.89 -15.52
CA GLN A 188 16.11 -7.71 -14.35
C GLN A 188 14.90 -7.85 -13.42
N LEU A 189 14.19 -6.76 -13.14
CA LEU A 189 12.96 -6.77 -12.36
C LEU A 189 11.90 -7.67 -12.98
N THR A 190 11.69 -7.56 -14.29
CA THR A 190 10.72 -8.36 -15.03
C THR A 190 11.07 -9.85 -14.97
N SER A 191 12.33 -10.20 -15.26
CA SER A 191 12.81 -11.59 -15.21
C SER A 191 12.70 -12.20 -13.79
N LEU A 192 13.02 -11.43 -12.75
CA LEU A 192 12.86 -11.88 -11.36
C LEU A 192 11.39 -12.11 -10.99
N LEU A 193 10.48 -11.26 -11.48
CA LEU A 193 9.05 -11.40 -11.26
C LEU A 193 8.45 -12.58 -12.04
N GLU A 194 8.93 -12.86 -13.26
CA GLU A 194 8.50 -14.04 -14.03
C GLU A 194 9.01 -15.34 -13.40
N ARG A 195 10.23 -15.34 -12.85
CA ARG A 195 10.85 -16.53 -12.29
C ARG A 195 10.38 -16.85 -10.87
N PHE A 196 10.05 -15.84 -10.08
CA PHE A 196 9.77 -15.99 -8.64
C PHE A 196 8.45 -15.36 -8.19
N GLY A 197 7.64 -14.82 -9.11
CA GLY A 197 6.48 -14.01 -8.78
C GLY A 197 5.15 -14.60 -9.21
N ASP A 198 4.72 -15.67 -8.55
CA ASP A 198 3.35 -16.18 -8.69
C ASP A 198 2.40 -15.42 -7.76
N GLY A 199 1.73 -14.42 -8.33
CA GLY A 199 0.59 -13.73 -7.71
C GLY A 199 0.92 -13.03 -6.39
N HIS A 200 0.55 -13.67 -5.27
CA HIS A 200 0.46 -13.05 -3.94
C HIS A 200 1.71 -13.22 -3.07
N ASP A 201 2.66 -14.10 -3.42
CA ASP A 201 3.77 -14.48 -2.52
C ASP A 201 5.15 -14.05 -3.04
N ILE A 202 5.22 -12.86 -3.63
CA ILE A 202 6.47 -12.31 -4.15
C ILE A 202 7.41 -11.95 -2.99
N ASP A 203 8.58 -12.60 -2.93
CA ASP A 203 9.63 -12.21 -1.98
C ASP A 203 10.33 -10.91 -2.41
N TRP A 204 9.73 -9.80 -2.01
CA TRP A 204 10.26 -8.47 -2.25
C TRP A 204 11.61 -8.22 -1.54
N ASN A 205 11.97 -8.97 -0.50
CA ASN A 205 13.31 -8.84 0.10
C ASN A 205 14.38 -9.30 -0.88
N PHE A 206 14.16 -10.48 -1.46
CA PHE A 206 15.07 -11.06 -2.45
C PHE A 206 15.22 -10.15 -3.67
N ILE A 207 14.10 -9.72 -4.26
CA ILE A 207 14.10 -8.85 -5.45
C ILE A 207 14.78 -7.51 -5.16
N SER A 208 14.45 -6.87 -4.03
CA SER A 208 15.06 -5.60 -3.61
C SER A 208 16.58 -5.72 -3.49
N LYS A 209 17.07 -6.81 -2.89
CA LYS A 209 18.50 -7.06 -2.74
C LYS A 209 19.19 -7.36 -4.06
N ALA A 210 18.53 -8.07 -4.98
CA ALA A 210 19.08 -8.45 -6.27
C ALA A 210 19.29 -7.27 -7.23
N ILE A 211 18.38 -6.29 -7.20
CA ILE A 211 18.41 -5.12 -8.11
C ILE A 211 19.13 -3.93 -7.43
N GLY A 212 19.21 -3.89 -6.10
CA GLY A 212 19.81 -2.77 -5.38
C GLY A 212 18.87 -1.58 -5.17
N HIS A 213 17.56 -1.77 -5.40
CA HIS A 213 16.50 -0.79 -5.11
C HIS A 213 15.73 -1.16 -3.85
N SER A 214 15.07 -0.19 -3.22
CA SER A 214 14.19 -0.48 -2.08
C SER A 214 12.98 -1.33 -2.50
N LYS A 215 12.42 -2.12 -1.57
CA LYS A 215 11.19 -2.92 -1.83
C LYS A 215 10.06 -2.10 -2.44
N ASN A 216 9.82 -0.91 -1.88
CA ASN A 216 8.75 -0.02 -2.34
C ASN A 216 9.05 0.54 -3.73
N ALA A 217 10.32 0.85 -4.03
CA ALA A 217 10.73 1.26 -5.38
C ALA A 217 10.52 0.12 -6.40
N CYS A 218 10.88 -1.12 -6.08
CA CYS A 218 10.64 -2.27 -6.96
C CYS A 218 9.14 -2.52 -7.19
N ARG A 219 8.33 -2.43 -6.11
CA ARG A 219 6.85 -2.54 -6.20
C ARG A 219 6.28 -1.48 -7.10
N TYR A 220 6.66 -0.22 -6.88
CA TYR A 220 6.21 0.90 -7.67
C TYR A 220 6.65 0.77 -9.14
N ARG A 221 7.90 0.36 -9.40
CA ARG A 221 8.38 0.17 -10.77
C ARG A 221 7.67 -0.94 -11.50
N ARG A 222 7.38 -2.07 -10.85
CA ARG A 222 6.54 -3.14 -11.41
C ARG A 222 5.18 -2.59 -11.88
N ILE A 223 4.55 -1.73 -11.08
CA ILE A 223 3.28 -1.09 -11.44
C ILE A 223 3.46 -0.24 -12.71
N LEU A 224 4.55 0.53 -12.82
CA LEU A 224 4.83 1.35 -14.01
C LEU A 224 5.09 0.51 -15.26
N LEU A 225 5.86 -0.58 -15.16
CA LEU A 225 6.17 -1.48 -16.28
C LEU A 225 4.92 -2.17 -16.81
N ARG A 226 4.02 -2.61 -15.93
CA ARG A 226 2.73 -3.19 -16.35
C ARG A 226 1.84 -2.17 -17.06
N ARG A 227 1.87 -0.90 -16.63
CA ARG A 227 1.14 0.18 -17.30
C ARG A 227 1.66 0.46 -18.71
N SER A 228 2.99 0.48 -18.90
CA SER A 228 3.58 0.70 -20.22
C SER A 228 3.30 -0.47 -21.18
N GLN A 229 3.36 -1.72 -20.70
CA GLN A 229 3.00 -2.90 -21.50
C GLN A 229 1.54 -2.86 -21.96
N LYS A 230 0.60 -2.56 -21.06
CA LYS A 230 -0.83 -2.50 -21.39
C LYS A 230 -1.16 -1.39 -22.40
N SER A 231 -0.40 -0.29 -22.40
CA SER A 231 -0.56 0.79 -23.40
C SER A 231 -0.07 0.42 -24.81
N ARG A 232 0.74 -0.63 -24.94
CA ARG A 232 1.31 -1.09 -26.21
C ARG A 232 0.50 -2.19 -26.89
N GLU A 233 -0.46 -2.81 -26.20
CA GLU A 233 -1.38 -3.77 -26.82
C GLU A 233 -2.38 -3.01 -27.71
N PRO A 234 -2.38 -3.22 -29.04
CA PRO A 234 -3.37 -2.62 -29.91
C PRO A 234 -4.75 -3.16 -29.52
N SER A 235 -5.71 -2.26 -29.27
CA SER A 235 -7.13 -2.62 -29.14
C SER A 235 -7.54 -3.42 -30.38
N GLN A 236 -7.60 -4.75 -30.26
CA GLN A 236 -8.21 -5.61 -31.27
C GLN A 236 -9.71 -5.30 -31.28
N CYS A 237 -10.08 -4.33 -32.11
CA CYS A 237 -11.45 -4.10 -32.52
C CYS A 237 -11.83 -5.27 -33.44
N SER A 238 -12.33 -6.35 -32.86
CA SER A 238 -12.98 -7.44 -33.57
C SER A 238 -14.29 -6.93 -34.16
N SER A 239 -14.21 -6.31 -35.34
CA SER A 239 -15.36 -6.08 -36.21
C SER A 239 -15.80 -7.45 -36.75
N THR A 240 -16.74 -8.11 -36.08
CA THR A 240 -17.51 -9.18 -36.71
C THR A 240 -18.52 -8.52 -37.66
N GLU A 241 -18.14 -8.41 -38.93
CA GLU A 241 -19.09 -8.17 -40.02
C GLU A 241 -20.07 -9.34 -40.05
N THR A 242 -21.33 -9.04 -39.71
CA THR A 242 -22.45 -9.95 -39.92
C THR A 242 -22.96 -9.70 -41.33
N GLU A 243 -22.49 -10.49 -42.30
CA GLU A 243 -23.12 -10.58 -43.62
C GLU A 243 -24.53 -11.15 -43.46
N ILE A 244 -25.53 -10.26 -43.47
CA ILE A 244 -26.93 -10.64 -43.65
C ILE A 244 -27.12 -10.89 -45.14
N SER A 245 -26.98 -12.16 -45.53
CA SER A 245 -27.38 -12.66 -46.83
C SER A 245 -28.91 -12.75 -46.88
N ARG A 246 -29.55 -11.79 -47.57
CA ARG A 246 -30.97 -11.82 -47.93
C ARG A 246 -31.09 -12.34 -49.35
N SER A 247 -31.50 -13.60 -49.49
CA SER A 247 -32.14 -14.12 -50.70
C SER A 247 -33.24 -15.11 -50.34
N ASP A 248 -34.45 -14.72 -50.75
CA ASP A 248 -35.54 -15.54 -51.28
C ASP A 248 -35.94 -16.84 -50.56
N ILE A 249 -37.13 -16.87 -49.94
CA ILE A 249 -38.17 -17.89 -50.24
C ILE A 249 -39.57 -17.25 -50.25
N TYR A 250 -40.30 -17.66 -51.27
CA TYR A 250 -41.55 -17.20 -51.86
C TYR A 250 -42.81 -17.75 -51.14
N THR A 251 -43.88 -16.94 -51.17
CA THR A 251 -45.33 -17.25 -51.34
C THR A 251 -46.19 -18.11 -50.40
N GLN A 252 -47.28 -17.45 -49.97
CA GLN A 252 -48.73 -17.81 -50.02
C GLN A 252 -49.27 -19.09 -49.35
N SER A 253 -50.28 -18.90 -48.49
CA SER A 253 -51.66 -19.33 -48.77
C SER A 253 -52.68 -18.80 -47.75
N HIS A 254 -53.81 -18.34 -48.30
CA HIS A 254 -55.02 -17.90 -47.61
C HIS A 254 -55.77 -19.06 -46.94
N SER A 255 -56.53 -18.77 -45.88
CA SER A 255 -57.98 -19.05 -45.87
C SER A 255 -58.76 -18.30 -44.78
N PRO A 256 -60.06 -18.02 -45.01
CA PRO A 256 -60.85 -17.06 -44.25
C PRO A 256 -61.70 -17.71 -43.15
N LYS A 257 -62.08 -16.90 -42.16
CA LYS A 257 -63.09 -17.24 -41.14
C LYS A 257 -64.50 -17.03 -41.70
N ALA A 258 -65.34 -18.04 -41.59
CA ALA A 258 -66.80 -17.91 -41.68
C ALA A 258 -67.43 -18.13 -40.29
N LYS A 259 -68.57 -17.48 -40.10
CA LYS A 259 -69.50 -17.60 -38.97
C LYS A 259 -70.09 -19.00 -38.85
#